data_AF-A0A3B9ZKA7-F1
#
_entry.id   AF-A0A3B9ZKA7-F1
#
_cell.length_a   1.000
_cell.length_b   1.000
_cell.length_c   1.000
_cell.angle_alpha   90.00
_cell.angle_beta   90.00
_cell.angle_gamma   90.00
#
_symmetry.space_group_name_H-M   'P 1'
#
loop_
_entity.id
_entity.type
_entity.pdbx_description
1 polymer ?
#
loop_
_entity_poly.entity_id
_entity_poly.type
_entity_poly.pdbx_seq_one_letter_code
_entity_poly.pdbx_strand_id
1 'polypeptide(L)'
;MSNLKILFLLLCNLWFFASLSFAQTTETIEISTYYPAPYGSYSELQLYPKSTPSLCDANSRGTMYYDDSSNQVMVCKDIGVGYSWSVIGQGGFSNFAIFDVAGTYSFSIPTGITKIMLEVWGAGGGGGRRRCR
;
A
#
# COMPACT_ATOMS: atom_id res chain seq x y z
N MET A 1 -3.32 62.59 -8.90
CA MET A 1 -3.76 61.48 -9.79
C MET A 1 -2.78 60.31 -9.86
N SER A 2 -1.60 60.36 -9.21
CA SER A 2 -0.60 59.27 -9.19
C SER A 2 -0.93 58.16 -8.17
N ASN A 3 -1.41 58.51 -6.98
CA ASN A 3 -1.62 57.54 -5.89
C ASN A 3 -2.83 56.60 -6.12
N LEU A 4 -3.86 57.06 -6.83
CA LEU A 4 -5.04 56.24 -7.15
C LEU A 4 -4.73 55.15 -8.19
N LYS A 5 -3.80 55.40 -9.12
CA LYS A 5 -3.36 54.44 -10.13
C LYS A 5 -2.51 53.31 -9.54
N ILE A 6 -1.66 53.65 -8.55
CA ILE A 6 -0.82 52.68 -7.83
C ILE A 6 -1.70 51.75 -6.98
N LEU A 7 -2.72 52.29 -6.30
CA LEU A 7 -3.65 51.47 -5.51
C LEU A 7 -4.46 50.51 -6.38
N PHE A 8 -4.90 50.94 -7.56
CA PHE A 8 -5.62 50.08 -8.52
C PHE A 8 -4.73 48.95 -9.06
N LEU A 9 -3.46 49.24 -9.35
CA LEU A 9 -2.48 48.22 -9.78
C LEU A 9 -2.19 47.20 -8.67
N LEU A 10 -2.11 47.64 -7.40
CA LEU A 10 -1.91 46.74 -6.26
C LEU A 10 -3.13 45.82 -6.03
N LEU A 11 -4.35 46.35 -6.15
CA LEU A 11 -5.58 45.55 -6.03
C LEU A 11 -5.72 44.53 -7.17
N CYS A 12 -5.33 44.91 -8.40
CA CYS A 12 -5.40 44.02 -9.56
C CYS A 12 -4.37 42.86 -9.47
N ASN A 13 -3.15 43.14 -8.97
CA ASN A 13 -2.16 42.10 -8.70
C ASN A 13 -2.62 41.14 -7.59
N LEU A 14 -3.22 41.66 -6.52
CA LEU A 14 -3.74 40.83 -5.42
C LEU A 14 -4.83 39.84 -5.89
N TRP A 15 -5.67 40.27 -6.83
CA TRP A 15 -6.70 39.41 -7.43
C TRP A 15 -6.13 38.37 -8.40
N PHE A 16 -5.07 38.71 -9.16
CA PHE A 16 -4.41 37.76 -10.05
C PHE A 16 -3.73 36.61 -9.29
N PHE A 17 -3.08 36.88 -8.15
CA PHE A 17 -2.44 35.84 -7.33
C PHE A 17 -3.45 34.91 -6.63
N ALA A 18 -4.66 35.38 -6.33
CA ALA A 18 -5.69 34.55 -5.69
C ALA A 18 -6.25 33.43 -6.61
N SER A 19 -6.10 33.56 -7.93
CA SER A 19 -6.66 32.62 -8.90
C SER A 19 -5.80 31.35 -9.15
N LEU A 20 -4.54 31.34 -8.71
CA LEU A 20 -3.58 30.24 -8.97
C LEU A 20 -3.68 29.07 -7.98
N SER A 21 -4.54 29.15 -6.95
CA SER A 21 -4.49 28.25 -5.79
C SER A 21 -5.54 27.14 -5.73
N PHE A 22 -6.31 26.89 -6.80
CA PHE A 22 -7.44 25.93 -6.79
C PHE A 22 -7.25 24.66 -7.64
N ALA A 23 -6.02 24.14 -7.75
CA ALA A 23 -5.74 22.91 -8.49
C ALA A 23 -5.38 21.72 -7.58
N GLN A 24 -6.18 21.46 -6.54
CA GLN A 24 -6.10 20.18 -5.80
C GLN A 24 -7.28 19.31 -6.23
N THR A 25 -7.09 18.55 -7.32
CA THR A 25 -8.03 17.49 -7.71
C THR A 25 -7.83 16.29 -6.80
N THR A 26 -8.81 16.04 -5.93
CA THR A 26 -8.95 14.76 -5.22
C THR A 26 -9.36 13.70 -6.23
N GLU A 27 -8.45 12.81 -6.59
CA GLU A 27 -8.73 11.65 -7.44
C GLU A 27 -9.29 10.52 -6.57
N THR A 28 -10.54 10.13 -6.82
CA THR A 28 -11.19 9.01 -6.14
C THR A 28 -11.19 7.79 -7.05
N ILE A 29 -10.64 6.67 -6.58
CA ILE A 29 -10.75 5.37 -7.25
C ILE A 29 -11.92 4.61 -6.62
N GLU A 30 -12.96 4.31 -7.39
CA GLU A 30 -14.09 3.47 -6.97
C GLU A 30 -13.90 2.05 -7.52
N ILE A 31 -13.93 1.06 -6.62
CA ILE A 31 -13.88 -0.37 -6.98
C ILE A 31 -15.30 -0.91 -6.82
N SER A 32 -15.97 -1.21 -7.94
CA SER A 32 -17.32 -1.79 -7.92
C SER A 32 -17.26 -3.32 -7.91
N THR A 33 -17.76 -3.93 -6.84
CA THR A 33 -17.96 -5.38 -6.77
C THR A 33 -19.45 -5.69 -6.94
N TYR A 34 -19.83 -6.46 -7.95
CA TYR A 34 -21.23 -6.87 -8.15
C TYR A 34 -21.60 -8.02 -7.21
N TYR A 35 -22.75 -7.94 -6.54
CA TYR A 35 -23.25 -8.99 -5.66
C TYR A 35 -23.82 -10.18 -6.47
N PRO A 36 -23.65 -11.44 -6.04
CA PRO A 36 -22.84 -11.86 -4.90
C PRO A 36 -21.38 -12.01 -5.33
N ALA A 37 -20.48 -11.25 -4.69
CA ALA A 37 -19.04 -11.43 -4.79
C ALA A 37 -18.52 -12.11 -3.51
N PRO A 38 -18.80 -13.40 -3.28
CA PRO A 38 -18.37 -14.12 -2.08
C PRO A 38 -16.83 -14.22 -1.99
N TYR A 39 -16.11 -14.06 -3.10
CA TYR A 39 -14.65 -14.10 -3.18
C TYR A 39 -14.13 -13.08 -4.20
N GLY A 40 -14.32 -11.78 -3.95
CA GLY A 40 -13.65 -10.74 -4.74
C GLY A 40 -12.13 -10.93 -4.67
N SER A 41 -11.59 -11.67 -5.63
CA SER A 41 -10.16 -11.98 -5.76
C SER A 41 -9.67 -11.23 -6.99
N TYR A 42 -8.85 -10.21 -6.77
CA TYR A 42 -8.10 -9.57 -7.83
C TYR A 42 -6.79 -10.34 -7.98
N SER A 43 -6.49 -10.79 -9.18
CA SER A 43 -5.24 -11.52 -9.44
C SER A 43 -4.02 -10.64 -9.17
N GLU A 44 -4.10 -9.35 -9.48
CA GLU A 44 -2.99 -8.42 -9.40
C GLU A 44 -3.49 -7.00 -9.11
N LEU A 45 -2.73 -6.25 -8.30
CA LEU A 45 -2.88 -4.81 -8.12
C LEU A 45 -1.57 -4.15 -8.56
N GLN A 46 -1.62 -3.35 -9.62
CA GLN A 46 -0.46 -2.61 -10.09
C GLN A 46 -0.36 -1.26 -9.37
N LEU A 47 0.74 -1.06 -8.64
CA LEU A 47 1.08 0.23 -8.05
C LEU A 47 2.00 1.00 -9.00
N TYR A 48 1.86 2.33 -9.03
CA TYR A 48 2.78 3.17 -9.77
C TYR A 48 4.16 3.20 -9.06
N PRO A 49 5.26 2.83 -9.75
CA PRO A 49 6.59 2.80 -9.15
C PRO A 49 7.09 4.23 -8.87
N LYS A 50 7.70 4.42 -7.69
CA LYS A 50 8.30 5.71 -7.29
C LYS A 50 9.67 5.47 -6.69
N SER A 51 10.65 6.27 -7.06
CA SER A 51 11.99 6.28 -6.45
C SER A 51 12.11 7.29 -5.30
N THR A 52 11.19 8.25 -5.23
CA THR A 52 11.12 9.25 -4.16
C THR A 52 9.76 9.17 -3.46
N PRO A 53 9.68 8.69 -2.21
CA PRO A 53 8.43 8.64 -1.48
C PRO A 53 7.90 10.04 -1.17
N SER A 54 6.57 10.18 -1.14
CA SER A 54 5.93 11.32 -0.50
C SER A 54 6.14 11.27 1.02
N LEU A 55 5.91 12.39 1.71
CA LEU A 55 5.96 12.42 3.16
C LEU A 55 5.01 11.36 3.74
N CYS A 56 5.51 10.54 4.69
CA CYS A 56 4.67 9.66 5.48
C CYS A 56 4.28 10.38 6.78
N ASP A 57 3.01 10.74 6.91
CA ASP A 57 2.42 11.41 8.06
C ASP A 57 1.06 10.81 8.45
N ALA A 58 0.37 11.46 9.39
CA ALA A 58 -0.95 11.03 9.85
C ALA A 58 -2.02 11.03 8.74
N ASN A 59 -1.90 11.91 7.74
CA ASN A 59 -2.85 12.04 6.64
C ASN A 59 -2.61 10.99 5.54
N SER A 60 -1.35 10.59 5.35
CA SER A 60 -0.97 9.54 4.39
C SER A 60 -0.91 8.14 5.01
N ARG A 61 -1.33 7.97 6.27
CA ARG A 61 -1.31 6.67 6.95
C ARG A 61 -2.11 5.63 6.17
N GLY A 62 -1.53 4.43 6.01
CA GLY A 62 -2.15 3.30 5.32
C GLY A 62 -2.05 3.36 3.79
N THR A 63 -1.46 4.42 3.23
CA THR A 63 -1.13 4.46 1.80
C THR A 63 -0.03 3.46 1.48
N MET A 64 -0.07 2.91 0.26
CA MET A 64 0.92 1.98 -0.28
C MET A 64 1.58 2.57 -1.52
N TYR A 65 2.87 2.31 -1.70
CA TYR A 65 3.56 2.55 -2.97
C TYR A 65 4.60 1.46 -3.24
N TYR A 66 5.02 1.34 -4.50
CA TYR A 66 6.12 0.47 -4.89
C TYR A 66 7.39 1.30 -5.02
N ASP A 67 8.40 1.00 -4.20
CA ASP A 67 9.71 1.62 -4.26
C ASP A 67 10.54 0.97 -5.36
N ASP A 68 10.78 1.74 -6.42
CA ASP A 68 11.52 1.31 -7.61
C ASP A 68 13.02 1.09 -7.32
N SER A 69 13.55 1.74 -6.28
CA SER A 69 14.97 1.62 -5.93
C SER A 69 15.29 0.32 -5.18
N SER A 70 14.38 -0.09 -4.29
CA SER A 70 14.53 -1.28 -3.46
C SER A 70 13.72 -2.48 -3.96
N ASN A 71 12.88 -2.30 -4.98
CA ASN A 71 11.94 -3.29 -5.52
C ASN A 71 10.98 -3.84 -4.44
N GLN A 72 10.45 -2.96 -3.58
CA GLN A 72 9.64 -3.33 -2.42
C GLN A 72 8.32 -2.56 -2.36
N VAL A 73 7.27 -3.24 -1.90
CA VAL A 73 6.01 -2.56 -1.56
C VAL A 73 6.12 -1.98 -0.15
N MET A 74 5.87 -0.69 -0.02
CA MET A 74 5.99 0.06 1.22
C MET A 74 4.61 0.54 1.69
N VAL A 75 4.37 0.54 3.00
CA VAL A 75 3.18 1.12 3.63
C VAL A 75 3.56 2.22 4.62
N CYS A 76 2.80 3.31 4.64
CA CYS A 76 3.00 4.37 5.61
C CYS A 76 2.30 4.00 6.92
N LYS A 77 3.04 3.90 8.02
CA LYS A 77 2.49 3.52 9.34
C LYS A 77 3.11 4.32 10.48
N ASP A 78 2.40 4.35 11.59
CA ASP A 78 2.94 4.83 12.86
C ASP A 78 3.89 3.77 13.44
N ILE A 79 5.10 4.18 13.77
CA ILE A 79 6.15 3.35 14.37
C ILE A 79 6.29 3.60 15.88
N GLY A 80 5.34 4.28 16.51
CA GLY A 80 5.30 4.59 17.94
C GLY A 80 6.13 5.81 18.34
N VAL A 81 7.00 6.30 17.45
CA VAL A 81 7.77 7.55 17.59
C VAL A 81 7.47 8.56 16.48
N GLY A 82 6.47 8.27 15.63
CA GLY A 82 6.13 9.06 14.46
C GLY A 82 5.71 8.18 13.28
N TYR A 83 5.54 8.80 12.12
CA TYR A 83 5.15 8.10 10.90
C TYR A 83 6.38 7.79 10.05
N SER A 84 6.45 6.56 9.53
CA SER A 84 7.54 6.15 8.64
C SER A 84 7.08 5.10 7.63
N TRP A 85 7.77 5.06 6.49
CA TRP A 85 7.59 4.04 5.47
C TRP A 85 8.20 2.72 5.92
N SER A 86 7.42 1.65 5.80
CA SER A 86 7.83 0.31 6.21
C SER A 86 7.48 -0.70 5.14
N VAL A 87 8.43 -1.59 4.83
CA VAL A 87 8.23 -2.67 3.86
C VAL A 87 7.09 -3.59 4.29
N ILE A 88 6.19 -3.90 3.37
CA ILE A 88 5.17 -4.94 3.55
C ILE A 88 5.88 -6.30 3.47
N GLY A 89 5.82 -7.08 4.54
CA GLY A 89 6.40 -8.43 4.59
C GLY A 89 7.71 -8.57 5.37
N GLN A 90 8.40 -7.48 5.74
CA GLN A 90 9.60 -7.51 6.60
C GLN A 90 9.31 -7.18 8.07
N GLY A 91 8.04 -7.11 8.47
CA GLY A 91 7.64 -6.81 9.86
C GLY A 91 6.21 -6.29 10.00
N GLY A 92 5.28 -6.83 9.21
CA GLY A 92 3.92 -6.28 9.07
C GLY A 92 2.79 -7.11 9.68
N PHE A 93 3.00 -8.42 9.86
CA PHE A 93 2.10 -9.27 10.63
C PHE A 93 2.97 -10.02 11.65
N SER A 94 2.87 -9.66 12.92
CA SER A 94 3.56 -10.38 14.00
C SER A 94 3.16 -11.87 14.09
N ASN A 95 2.05 -12.23 13.44
CA ASN A 95 1.45 -13.55 13.45
C ASN A 95 1.46 -14.20 12.05
N PHE A 96 2.56 -14.10 11.31
CA PHE A 96 2.75 -14.79 10.03
C PHE A 96 4.03 -15.62 10.07
N ALA A 97 3.97 -16.85 9.54
CA ALA A 97 5.10 -17.78 9.48
C ALA A 97 5.10 -18.54 8.14
N ILE A 98 6.29 -18.75 7.57
CA ILE A 98 6.52 -19.56 6.37
C ILE A 98 7.32 -20.80 6.77
N PHE A 99 6.88 -21.97 6.31
CA PHE A 99 7.55 -23.25 6.51
C PHE A 99 7.85 -23.88 5.14
N ASP A 100 9.02 -23.58 4.58
CA ASP A 100 9.44 -23.96 3.22
C ASP A 100 10.44 -25.13 3.18
N VAL A 101 10.83 -25.64 4.35
CA VAL A 101 11.70 -26.81 4.51
C VAL A 101 10.90 -27.96 5.11
N ALA A 102 11.27 -29.20 4.77
CA ALA A 102 10.65 -30.38 5.36
C ALA A 102 10.93 -30.45 6.87
N GLY A 103 9.88 -30.53 7.67
CA GLY A 103 9.99 -30.59 9.12
C GLY A 103 8.63 -30.55 9.81
N THR A 104 8.66 -30.68 11.13
CA THR A 104 7.50 -30.46 11.99
C THR A 104 7.62 -29.08 12.62
N TYR A 105 6.61 -28.24 12.41
CA TYR A 105 6.59 -26.88 12.90
C TYR A 105 5.35 -26.64 13.77
N SER A 106 5.48 -25.73 14.72
CA SER A 106 4.38 -25.24 15.55
C SER A 106 4.27 -23.73 15.43
N PHE A 107 3.04 -23.24 15.37
CA PHE A 107 2.71 -21.82 15.30
C PHE A 107 1.75 -21.48 16.44
N SER A 108 2.15 -20.58 17.33
CA SER A 108 1.35 -20.19 18.49
C SER A 108 0.41 -19.04 18.13
N ILE A 109 -0.88 -19.22 18.35
CA ILE A 109 -1.90 -18.21 18.05
C ILE A 109 -2.14 -17.37 19.32
N PRO A 110 -1.91 -16.04 19.29
CA PRO A 110 -2.19 -15.18 20.43
C PRO A 110 -3.68 -15.13 20.81
N THR A 111 -3.97 -14.73 22.05
CA THR A 111 -5.35 -14.54 22.51
C THR A 111 -6.03 -13.40 21.74
N GLY A 112 -7.33 -13.56 21.45
CA GLY A 112 -8.14 -12.56 20.75
C GLY A 112 -8.14 -12.67 19.22
N ILE A 113 -7.39 -13.61 18.62
CA ILE A 113 -7.45 -13.89 17.18
C ILE A 113 -8.66 -14.78 16.86
N THR A 114 -9.52 -14.34 15.93
CA THR A 114 -10.76 -15.04 15.54
C THR A 114 -10.69 -15.68 14.15
N LYS A 115 -9.65 -15.40 13.37
CA LYS A 115 -9.46 -15.91 12.01
C LYS A 115 -7.99 -16.21 11.74
N ILE A 116 -7.75 -17.30 10.99
CA ILE A 116 -6.43 -17.75 10.56
C ILE A 116 -6.50 -17.99 9.05
N MET A 117 -5.49 -17.54 8.33
CA MET A 117 -5.30 -17.84 6.91
C MET A 117 -4.15 -18.83 6.78
N LEU A 118 -4.39 -19.93 6.09
CA LEU A 118 -3.42 -21.00 5.86
C LEU A 118 -3.33 -21.25 4.36
N GLU A 119 -2.11 -21.23 3.84
CA GLU A 119 -1.79 -21.56 2.47
C GLU A 119 -0.80 -22.73 2.49
N VAL A 120 -1.16 -23.83 1.83
CA VAL A 120 -0.35 -25.05 1.80
C VAL A 120 -0.16 -25.48 0.36
N TRP A 121 1.09 -25.64 -0.05
CA TRP A 121 1.47 -26.16 -1.35
C TRP A 121 2.19 -27.49 -1.16
N GLY A 122 1.73 -28.54 -1.84
CA GLY A 122 2.39 -29.84 -1.85
C GLY A 122 3.04 -30.12 -3.19
N ALA A 123 4.35 -30.36 -3.21
CA ALA A 123 5.01 -30.94 -4.38
C ALA A 123 4.60 -32.42 -4.47
N GLY A 124 3.60 -32.72 -5.33
CA GLY A 124 3.06 -34.06 -5.51
C GLY A 124 4.14 -35.11 -5.78
N GLY A 125 4.12 -36.21 -5.01
CA GLY A 125 5.10 -37.28 -5.07
C GLY A 125 5.09 -38.01 -6.42
N GLY A 126 6.20 -37.93 -7.15
CA GLY A 126 6.43 -38.68 -8.38
C GLY A 126 6.47 -40.19 -8.12
N GLY A 127 5.32 -40.85 -8.28
CA GLY A 127 5.20 -42.30 -8.31
C GLY A 127 5.94 -42.85 -9.53
N GLY A 128 7.19 -43.27 -9.33
CA GLY A 128 7.99 -43.95 -10.35
C GLY A 128 7.34 -45.28 -10.75
N ARG A 129 6.69 -45.30 -11.92
CA ARG A 129 6.27 -46.54 -12.58
C ARG A 129 7.51 -47.38 -12.86
N ARG A 130 7.70 -48.46 -12.11
CA ARG A 130 8.64 -49.53 -12.50
C ARG A 130 8.18 -50.08 -13.85
N ARG A 131 8.92 -49.79 -14.93
CA ARG A 131 8.81 -50.57 -16.16
C ARG A 131 9.44 -51.92 -15.87
N CYS A 132 8.63 -52.98 -15.79
CA CYS A 132 9.13 -54.34 -15.95
C CYS A 132 9.70 -54.45 -17.37
N ARG A 133 10.98 -54.82 -17.47
CA ARG A 133 11.60 -55.33 -18.70
C ARG A 133 12.12 -56.72 -18.40
#